data_AF-A0A7X3YZZ2-F1
#
_entry.id   AF-A0A7X3YZZ2-F1
#
_cell.length_a   1.000
_cell.length_b   1.000
_cell.length_c   1.000
_cell.angle_alpha   90.00
_cell.angle_beta   90.00
_cell.angle_gamma   90.00
#
_symmetry.space_group_name_H-M   'P 1'
#
loop_
_entity.id
_entity.type
_entity.pdbx_description
1 polymer ?
#
loop_
_entity_poly.entity_id
_entity_poly.type
_entity_poly.pdbx_seq_one_letter_code
_entity_poly.pdbx_strand_id
1 'polypeptide(L)'
;MNISKSIAKVLLVGFGGIVLLATSAYSEVTIRVQSVIPAQADEVHMLNEFAADVAALTNGEVQIEVLPAGAVVGVAETLDAVDKGLIEGG
;
A
#
# COMPACT_ATOMS: atom_id res chain seq x y z
N MET A 1 -6.51 20.03 4.37
CA MET A 1 -7.36 18.81 4.34
C MET A 1 -6.37 17.66 4.25
N ASN A 2 -6.08 16.88 5.30
CA ASN A 2 -6.91 15.80 5.81
C ASN A 2 -6.60 15.49 7.30
N ILE A 3 -7.38 16.06 8.22
CA ILE A 3 -7.24 15.90 9.69
C ILE A 3 -7.93 14.59 10.18
N SER A 4 -8.07 13.55 9.34
CA SER A 4 -9.06 12.49 9.61
C SER A 4 -8.55 11.12 10.11
N LYS A 5 -7.26 10.81 10.16
CA LYS A 5 -6.84 9.41 10.44
C LYS A 5 -6.54 9.04 11.91
N SER A 6 -6.65 9.94 12.89
CA SER A 6 -6.32 9.62 14.31
C SER A 6 -7.50 9.69 15.29
N ILE A 7 -8.70 9.31 14.86
CA ILE A 7 -9.81 9.08 15.80
C ILE A 7 -9.56 7.74 16.48
N ALA A 8 -8.89 7.80 17.63
CA ALA A 8 -8.80 6.69 18.57
C ALA A 8 -10.20 6.08 18.76
N LYS A 9 -10.39 4.84 18.33
CA LYS A 9 -11.63 4.08 18.54
C LYS A 9 -11.76 3.80 20.04
N VAL A 10 -12.39 4.72 20.77
CA VAL A 10 -12.74 4.58 22.18
C VAL A 10 -13.81 3.48 22.28
N LEU A 11 -13.42 2.31 22.80
CA LEU A 11 -14.34 1.24 23.16
C LEU A 11 -14.75 1.40 24.62
N LEU A 12 -16.05 1.59 24.85
CA LEU A 12 -16.67 1.74 26.17
C LEU A 12 -16.47 0.48 27.02
N VAL A 13 -15.90 0.63 28.22
CA VAL A 13 -15.99 -0.38 29.30
C VAL A 13 -16.75 0.26 30.47
N GLY A 14 -17.67 -0.52 31.03
CA GLY A 14 -18.65 -0.08 32.03
C GLY A 14 -18.07 0.57 33.29
N PHE A 15 -18.97 1.30 33.96
CA PHE A 15 -18.88 1.89 35.31
C PHE A 15 -17.49 1.84 35.99
N GLY A 16 -16.56 2.69 35.55
CA GLY A 16 -15.42 3.10 36.38
C GLY A 16 -14.05 3.19 35.72
N GLY A 17 -13.84 2.72 34.49
CA GLY A 17 -12.51 2.78 33.86
C GLY A 17 -12.55 2.95 32.34
N ILE A 18 -11.93 4.02 31.85
CA ILE A 18 -11.60 4.16 30.42
C ILE A 18 -10.36 3.29 30.15
N VAL A 19 -10.52 2.22 29.37
CA VAL A 19 -9.38 1.48 28.80
C VAL A 19 -8.96 2.20 27.53
N LEU A 20 -7.89 2.98 27.60
CA LEU A 20 -7.22 3.54 26.42
C LEU A 20 -6.49 2.41 25.68
N LEU A 21 -7.14 1.82 24.67
CA LEU A 21 -6.45 0.99 23.69
C LEU A 21 -5.60 1.91 22.84
N ALA A 22 -4.31 2.04 23.19
CA ALA A 22 -3.33 2.70 22.34
C ALA A 22 -3.17 1.87 21.06
N THR A 23 -3.77 2.32 19.97
CA THR A 23 -3.45 1.78 18.63
C THR A 23 -2.10 2.38 18.24
N SER A 24 -1.06 1.56 18.11
CA SER A 24 0.19 2.00 17.50
C SER A 24 -0.11 2.51 16.10
N ALA A 25 0.14 3.79 15.85
CA ALA A 25 0.06 4.36 14.51
C ALA A 25 1.27 3.83 13.73
N TYR A 26 1.05 2.83 12.88
CA TYR A 26 2.07 2.36 11.96
C TYR A 26 2.25 3.38 10.82
N SER A 27 3.49 3.58 10.38
CA SER A 27 3.78 4.45 9.24
C SER A 27 3.33 3.76 7.97
N GLU A 28 2.54 4.45 7.14
CA GLU A 28 2.11 3.95 5.84
C GLU A 28 3.35 3.71 4.94
N VAL A 29 3.45 2.52 4.37
CA VAL A 29 4.49 2.10 3.43
C VAL A 29 3.86 1.93 2.06
N THR A 30 4.37 2.64 1.06
CA THR A 30 3.95 2.49 -0.34
C THR A 30 5.01 1.76 -1.15
N ILE A 31 4.61 0.68 -1.80
CA ILE A 31 5.44 -0.10 -2.72
C ILE A 31 4.90 0.14 -4.14
N ARG A 32 5.67 0.81 -4.98
CA ARG A 32 5.30 1.10 -6.38
C ARG A 32 5.90 0.04 -7.29
N VAL A 33 5.05 -0.60 -8.08
CA VAL A 33 5.44 -1.68 -9.00
C VAL A 33 5.06 -1.27 -10.41
N GLN A 34 6.04 -1.03 -11.29
CA GLN A 34 5.77 -0.73 -12.69
C GLN A 34 5.71 -2.02 -13.51
N SER A 35 4.53 -2.40 -13.99
CA SER A 35 4.41 -3.57 -14.86
C SER A 35 5.24 -3.41 -16.14
N VAL A 36 5.87 -4.49 -16.63
CA VAL A 36 6.52 -4.56 -17.95
C VAL A 36 5.63 -5.17 -19.05
N ILE A 37 4.38 -5.48 -18.72
CA ILE A 37 3.39 -6.10 -19.61
C ILE A 37 2.12 -5.23 -19.67
N PRO A 38 1.20 -5.47 -20.63
CA PRO A 38 -0.03 -4.68 -20.74
C PRO A 38 -0.89 -4.74 -19.47
N ALA A 39 -1.49 -3.61 -19.09
CA ALA A 39 -2.31 -3.51 -17.87
C ALA A 39 -3.56 -4.41 -17.87
N GLN A 40 -3.96 -4.92 -19.03
CA GLN A 40 -5.08 -5.84 -19.20
C GLN A 40 -4.66 -7.32 -19.14
N ALA A 41 -3.37 -7.61 -18.97
CA ALA A 41 -2.88 -8.98 -18.84
C ALA A 41 -3.35 -9.60 -17.52
N ASP A 42 -3.61 -10.90 -17.53
CA ASP A 42 -4.10 -11.64 -16.37
C ASP A 42 -3.14 -11.53 -15.18
N GLU A 43 -1.83 -11.44 -15.42
CA GLU A 43 -0.82 -11.25 -14.39
C GLU A 43 -0.92 -9.89 -13.70
N VAL A 44 -1.30 -8.83 -14.43
CA VAL A 44 -1.54 -7.52 -13.82
C VAL A 44 -2.82 -7.56 -12.98
N HIS A 45 -3.84 -8.29 -13.41
CA HIS A 45 -5.02 -8.52 -12.61
C HIS A 45 -4.69 -9.27 -11.30
N MET A 46 -3.95 -10.38 -11.38
CA MET A 46 -3.48 -11.13 -10.20
C MET A 46 -2.64 -10.25 -9.26
N LEU A 47 -1.77 -9.39 -9.79
CA LEU A 47 -0.98 -8.47 -8.97
C LEU A 47 -1.85 -7.45 -8.24
N ASN A 48 -2.93 -6.97 -8.87
CA ASN A 48 -3.89 -6.08 -8.21
C ASN A 48 -4.69 -6.79 -7.10
N GLU A 49 -5.07 -8.06 -7.31
CA GLU A 49 -5.70 -8.87 -6.26
C GLU A 49 -4.75 -9.06 -5.07
N PHE A 50 -3.49 -9.39 -5.35
CA PHE A 50 -2.45 -9.47 -4.32
C PHE A 50 -2.26 -8.14 -3.58
N ALA A 51 -2.23 -7.01 -4.30
CA ALA A 51 -2.14 -5.68 -3.69
C ALA A 51 -3.32 -5.40 -2.75
N ALA A 52 -4.54 -5.80 -3.13
CA ALA A 52 -5.73 -5.66 -2.30
C ALA A 52 -5.67 -6.56 -1.05
N ASP A 53 -5.20 -7.80 -1.18
CA ASP A 53 -5.01 -8.71 -0.05
C ASP A 53 -3.98 -8.17 0.95
N VAL A 54 -2.86 -7.64 0.46
CA VAL A 54 -1.83 -7.02 1.31
C VAL A 54 -2.40 -5.82 2.07
N ALA A 55 -3.13 -4.93 1.38
CA ALA A 55 -3.79 -3.80 2.02
C ALA A 55 -4.78 -4.26 3.10
N ALA A 56 -5.60 -5.29 2.82
CA ALA A 56 -6.56 -5.82 3.77
C ALA A 56 -5.90 -6.46 5.00
N LEU A 57 -4.87 -7.28 4.79
CA LEU A 57 -4.17 -8.00 5.86
C LEU A 57 -3.32 -7.08 6.74
N THR A 58 -2.87 -5.94 6.20
CA THR A 58 -2.07 -4.94 6.92
C THR A 58 -2.89 -3.76 7.43
N ASN A 59 -4.23 -3.81 7.34
CA ASN A 59 -5.11 -2.69 7.68
C ASN A 59 -4.74 -1.38 6.96
N GLY A 60 -4.22 -1.49 5.74
CA GLY A 60 -3.78 -0.36 4.91
C GLY A 60 -2.43 0.24 5.30
N GLU A 61 -1.67 -0.41 6.20
CA GLU A 61 -0.30 0.01 6.52
C GLU A 61 0.62 -0.19 5.31
N VAL A 62 0.47 -1.30 4.57
CA VAL A 62 1.24 -1.57 3.36
C VAL A 62 0.33 -1.44 2.16
N GLN A 63 0.64 -0.49 1.29
CA GLN A 63 -0.08 -0.21 0.05
C GLN A 63 0.81 -0.52 -1.14
N ILE A 64 0.33 -1.38 -2.05
CA ILE A 64 1.01 -1.64 -3.31
C ILE A 64 0.32 -0.85 -4.41
N GLU A 65 1.06 0.02 -5.09
CA GLU A 65 0.60 0.79 -6.25
C GLU A 65 1.11 0.13 -7.52
N VAL A 66 0.19 -0.49 -8.28
CA VAL A 66 0.50 -1.12 -9.56
C VAL A 66 0.41 -0.08 -10.68
N LEU A 67 1.55 0.24 -11.26
CA LEU A 67 1.69 1.23 -12.32
C LEU A 67 1.68 0.55 -13.70
N PRO A 68 1.08 1.18 -14.73
CA PRO A 68 1.11 0.65 -16.07
C PRO A 68 2.53 0.68 -16.67
N ALA A 69 2.76 -0.14 -17.69
CA ALA A 69 4.01 -0.15 -18.42
C ALA A 69 4.37 1.25 -18.96
N GLY A 70 5.60 1.69 -18.67
CA GLY A 70 6.10 2.99 -19.12
C GLY A 70 5.71 4.19 -18.24
N ALA A 71 5.05 3.99 -17.09
CA ALA A 71 4.53 5.09 -16.27
C ALA A 71 5.62 5.98 -15.64
N VAL A 72 6.74 5.38 -15.20
CA VAL A 72 7.87 6.05 -14.52
C VAL A 72 9.08 6.11 -15.43
N VAL A 73 9.44 4.96 -16.02
CA VAL A 73 10.54 4.80 -16.97
C VAL A 73 10.11 3.89 -18.12
N GLY A 74 10.87 3.87 -19.21
CA GLY A 74 10.64 2.89 -20.27
C GLY A 74 10.77 1.46 -19.76
N VAL A 75 10.14 0.52 -20.47
CA VAL A 75 10.04 -0.89 -20.04
C VAL A 75 11.40 -1.57 -19.93
N ALA A 76 12.36 -1.20 -20.78
CA ALA A 76 13.71 -1.76 -20.74
C ALA A 76 14.52 -1.24 -19.54
N GLU A 77 14.16 -0.07 -19.02
CA GLU A 77 14.82 0.63 -17.93
C GLU A 77 14.23 0.32 -16.55
N THR A 78 13.17 -0.51 -16.47
CA THR A 78 12.47 -0.81 -15.21
C THR A 78 13.41 -1.35 -14.13
N LEU A 79 14.29 -2.31 -14.45
CA LEU A 79 15.22 -2.88 -13.46
C LEU A 79 16.26 -1.87 -12.98
N ASP A 80 16.75 -1.00 -13.86
CA ASP A 80 17.65 0.10 -13.49
C ASP A 80 16.96 1.12 -12.58
N ALA A 81 15.65 1.34 -12.77
CA ALA A 81 14.85 2.19 -11.91
C ALA A 81 14.62 1.57 -10.52
N VAL A 82 14.49 0.24 -10.44
CA VAL A 82 14.46 -0.49 -9.17
C VAL A 82 15.80 -0.37 -8.44
N ASP A 83 16.93 -0.61 -9.12
CA ASP A 83 18.28 -0.51 -8.54
C ASP A 83 18.56 0.90 -7.98
N LYS A 84 18.08 1.94 -8.67
CA LYS A 84 18.20 3.34 -8.24
C LYS A 84 17.18 3.76 -7.17
N GLY A 85 16.27 2.86 -6.76
CA GLY A 85 15.21 3.15 -5.79
C GLY A 85 14.17 4.15 -6.27
N LEU A 86 13.98 4.30 -7.59
CA LEU A 86 12.93 5.16 -8.14
C LEU A 86 11.54 4.52 -8.00
N ILE A 87 11.48 3.18 -8.06
CA ILE A 87 10.33 2.31 -7.83
C ILE A 87 10.78 1.07 -7.07
N GLU A 88 9.86 0.39 -6.39
CA GLU A 88 10.17 -0.74 -5.51
C GLU A 88 10.04 -2.10 -6.22
N GLY A 89 9.44 -2.15 -7.42
CA GLY A 89 9.32 -3.35 -8.23
C GLY A 89 9.03 -3.09 -9.71
N GLY A 90 9.18 -4.14 -10.52
CA GLY A 90 9.04 -4.12 -11.98
C GLY A 90 8.48 -5.43 -12.54
#